data_AF-A0A293MDX5-F1
#
_entry.id   AF-A0A293MDX5-F1
#
_cell.length_a   1.000
_cell.length_b   1.000
_cell.length_c   1.000
_cell.angle_alpha   90.00
_cell.angle_beta   90.00
_cell.angle_gamma   90.00
#
_symmetry.space_group_name_H-M   'P 1'
#
loop_
_entity.id
_entity.type
_entity.pdbx_description
1 polymer ?
#
loop_
_entity_poly.entity_id
_entity_poly.type
_entity_poly.pdbx_seq_one_letter_code
_entity_poly.pdbx_strand_id
1 'polypeptide(L)'
;MSLFSENEEIDEVATADLKYLLLPAFLGYATSKTVGRDRAEVIQVAEVYFRDFLARCRQYGITELENGDKREADGEGELQQLLSAAKRRQQKIQRYQQQKEMLEKQKLLKELMNQSRVDAEVVREYYMVLLRYWVNNAIEELRSIEEEKPILEHMAKTKGKPRAPPASQKPLRPIIISSEQCHRGTQEH
;
A
#
# COMPACT_ATOMS: atom_id res chain seq x y z
N MET A 1 8.64 29.11 12.84
CA MET A 1 8.52 29.37 11.39
C MET A 1 7.50 28.39 10.85
N SER A 2 6.29 28.84 10.49
CA SER A 2 5.31 28.00 9.79
C SER A 2 5.52 28.21 8.31
N LEU A 3 6.21 27.27 7.65
CA LEU A 3 6.42 27.28 6.19
C LEU A 3 5.12 26.97 5.42
N PHE A 4 4.11 26.47 6.13
CA PHE A 4 2.85 25.98 5.58
C PHE A 4 1.70 26.54 6.41
N SER A 5 0.69 27.10 5.76
CA SER A 5 -0.52 27.65 6.38
C SER A 5 -1.75 26.79 6.10
N GLU A 6 -2.71 26.76 7.04
CA GLU A 6 -3.92 25.92 6.99
C GLU A 6 -4.86 26.21 5.79
N ASN A 7 -4.76 27.40 5.19
CA ASN A 7 -5.68 27.88 4.15
C ASN A 7 -5.00 28.27 2.82
N GLU A 8 -3.85 27.66 2.52
CA GLU A 8 -3.05 28.00 1.35
C GLU A 8 -3.26 26.97 0.24
N GLU A 9 -3.50 27.44 -0.99
CA GLU A 9 -3.56 26.55 -2.16
C GLU A 9 -2.15 26.12 -2.57
N ILE A 10 -2.01 24.95 -3.20
CA ILE A 10 -0.69 24.49 -3.66
C ILE A 10 0.00 25.50 -4.59
N ASP A 11 -0.78 26.31 -5.31
CA ASP A 11 -0.33 27.36 -6.23
C ASP A 11 0.32 28.56 -5.54
N GLU A 12 0.04 28.76 -4.26
CA GLU A 12 0.65 29.81 -3.44
C GLU A 12 2.00 29.37 -2.85
N VAL A 13 2.26 28.06 -2.80
CA VAL A 13 3.53 27.49 -2.30
C VAL A 13 4.65 27.65 -3.32
N ALA A 14 5.77 28.22 -2.89
CA ALA A 14 6.96 28.36 -3.71
C ALA A 14 7.49 26.98 -4.16
N THR A 15 7.90 26.88 -5.43
CA THR A 15 8.41 25.63 -6.02
C THR A 15 9.58 25.03 -5.23
N ALA A 16 10.42 25.86 -4.61
CA ALA A 16 11.54 25.43 -3.79
C ALA A 16 11.11 24.69 -2.50
N ASP A 17 9.90 24.98 -2.02
CA ASP A 17 9.38 24.52 -0.73
C ASP A 17 8.47 23.28 -0.86
N LEU A 18 7.97 22.97 -2.06
CA LEU A 18 7.14 21.78 -2.34
C LEU A 18 7.77 20.48 -1.85
N LYS A 19 9.10 20.37 -1.91
CA LYS A 19 9.84 19.19 -1.41
C LYS A 19 9.64 18.93 0.08
N TYR A 20 9.35 19.94 0.88
CA TYR A 20 9.18 19.80 2.32
C TYR A 20 7.81 19.20 2.69
N LEU A 21 6.81 19.30 1.81
CA LEU A 21 5.53 18.60 1.98
C LEU A 21 5.71 17.06 1.97
N LEU A 22 6.80 16.55 1.37
CA LEU A 22 7.10 15.11 1.34
C LEU A 22 7.73 14.58 2.63
N LEU A 23 8.17 15.46 3.55
CA LEU A 23 8.91 15.04 4.74
C LEU A 23 8.14 14.02 5.59
N PRO A 24 6.84 14.19 5.91
CA PRO A 24 6.14 13.21 6.72
C PRO A 24 5.99 11.88 5.97
N ALA A 25 5.81 11.87 4.64
CA ALA A 25 5.79 10.63 3.86
C ALA A 25 7.11 9.84 3.96
N PHE A 26 8.24 10.53 3.81
CA PHE A 26 9.57 9.90 3.94
C PHE A 26 9.86 9.42 5.36
N LEU A 27 9.45 10.19 6.38
CA LEU A 27 9.58 9.79 7.78
C LEU A 27 8.74 8.56 8.09
N GLY A 28 7.50 8.51 7.61
CA GLY A 28 6.62 7.34 7.74
C GLY A 28 7.24 6.10 7.09
N TYR A 29 7.75 6.24 5.87
CA TYR A 29 8.41 5.15 5.15
C TYR A 29 9.67 4.67 5.85
N ALA A 30 10.59 5.57 6.20
CA ALA A 30 11.83 5.20 6.88
C ALA A 30 11.55 4.53 8.24
N THR A 31 10.57 5.05 8.97
CA THR A 31 10.12 4.44 10.23
C THR A 31 9.58 3.03 9.97
N SER A 32 8.72 2.83 8.95
CA SER A 32 8.13 1.52 8.66
C SER A 32 9.15 0.44 8.27
N LYS A 33 10.34 0.84 7.76
CA LYS A 33 11.44 -0.08 7.43
C LYS A 33 12.43 -0.32 8.59
N THR A 34 12.24 0.30 9.75
CA THR A 34 13.14 0.11 10.90
C THR A 34 13.02 -1.30 11.49
N VAL A 35 14.16 -1.92 11.78
CA VAL A 35 14.27 -3.28 12.37
C VAL A 35 14.91 -3.19 13.76
N GLY A 36 14.56 -4.11 14.67
CA GLY A 36 15.18 -4.22 16.00
C GLY A 36 14.51 -3.37 17.10
N ARG A 37 13.40 -2.70 16.78
CA ARG A 37 12.51 -2.03 17.75
C ARG A 37 11.22 -2.81 17.93
N ASP A 38 10.40 -2.43 18.91
CA ASP A 38 9.06 -2.97 19.03
C ASP A 38 8.26 -2.65 17.76
N ARG A 39 7.80 -3.69 17.07
CA ARG A 39 7.10 -3.54 15.79
C ARG A 39 5.80 -2.75 15.98
N ALA A 40 5.12 -2.92 17.11
CA ALA A 40 3.89 -2.20 17.42
C ALA A 40 4.11 -0.68 17.50
N GLU A 41 5.14 -0.25 18.22
CA GLU A 41 5.54 1.17 18.30
C GLU A 41 5.93 1.72 16.93
N VAL A 42 6.75 0.97 16.18
CA VAL A 42 7.21 1.36 14.84
C VAL A 42 6.03 1.65 13.90
N ILE A 43 5.05 0.75 13.83
CA ILE A 43 3.91 0.94 12.91
C ILE A 43 2.98 2.06 13.37
N GLN A 44 2.84 2.31 14.68
CA GLN A 44 2.04 3.42 15.21
C GLN A 44 2.66 4.77 14.82
N VAL A 45 3.98 4.90 14.97
CA VAL A 45 4.69 6.13 14.59
C VAL A 45 4.63 6.34 13.07
N ALA A 46 4.86 5.28 12.28
CA ALA A 46 4.75 5.36 10.82
C ALA A 46 3.34 5.80 10.37
N GLU A 47 2.29 5.27 11.00
CA GLU A 47 0.91 5.66 10.73
C GLU A 47 0.66 7.15 10.98
N VAL A 48 1.15 7.70 12.09
CA VAL A 48 1.01 9.14 12.40
C VAL A 48 1.60 9.99 11.28
N TYR A 49 2.81 9.65 10.83
CA TYR A 49 3.47 10.39 9.75
C TYR A 49 2.74 10.30 8.40
N PHE A 50 2.24 9.12 8.03
CA PHE A 50 1.46 8.98 6.79
C PHE A 50 0.12 9.72 6.86
N ARG A 51 -0.55 9.71 8.03
CA ARG A 51 -1.80 10.47 8.23
C ARG A 51 -1.56 11.98 8.18
N ASP A 52 -0.48 12.48 8.78
CA ASP A 52 -0.07 13.89 8.70
C ASP A 52 0.21 14.30 7.24
N PHE A 53 0.97 13.48 6.50
CA PHE A 53 1.22 13.71 5.07
C PHE A 53 -0.08 13.85 4.26
N LEU A 54 -0.99 12.88 4.39
CA LEU A 54 -2.26 12.90 3.65
C LEU A 54 -3.15 14.07 4.07
N ALA A 55 -3.15 14.45 5.35
CA ALA A 55 -3.89 15.62 5.83
C ALA A 55 -3.38 16.89 5.15
N ARG A 56 -2.05 17.10 5.10
CA ARG A 56 -1.45 18.24 4.39
C ARG A 56 -1.79 18.19 2.90
N CYS A 57 -1.64 17.04 2.24
CA CYS A 57 -1.97 16.94 0.82
C CYS A 57 -3.43 17.27 0.50
N ARG A 58 -4.38 16.97 1.41
CA ARG A 58 -5.78 17.38 1.25
C ARG A 58 -5.95 18.88 1.43
N GLN A 59 -5.36 19.43 2.48
CA GLN A 59 -5.44 20.87 2.79
C GLN A 59 -4.94 21.73 1.62
N TYR A 60 -3.85 21.30 0.97
CA TYR A 60 -3.28 21.97 -0.19
C TYR A 60 -3.96 21.63 -1.53
N GLY A 61 -5.02 20.81 -1.54
CA GLY A 61 -5.72 20.45 -2.79
C GLY A 61 -4.94 19.49 -3.72
N ILE A 62 -3.91 18.80 -3.21
CA ILE A 62 -3.11 17.84 -4.01
C ILE A 62 -3.91 16.56 -4.28
N THR A 63 -4.79 16.17 -3.35
CA THR A 63 -5.62 14.97 -3.46
C THR A 63 -6.96 15.13 -2.76
N GLU A 64 -8.00 14.53 -3.34
CA GLU A 64 -9.31 14.35 -2.71
C GLU A 64 -9.48 12.95 -2.10
N LEU A 65 -8.50 12.06 -2.25
CA LEU A 65 -8.61 10.68 -1.80
C LEU A 65 -8.71 10.64 -0.26
N GLU A 66 -9.82 10.11 0.25
CA GLU A 66 -9.96 9.80 1.67
C GLU A 66 -8.94 8.73 2.08
N ASN A 67 -8.53 8.76 3.37
CA ASN A 67 -7.59 7.81 3.96
C ASN A 67 -8.02 6.37 3.64
N GLY A 68 -7.38 5.75 2.63
CA GLY A 68 -7.58 4.37 2.19
C GLY A 68 -9.03 3.92 2.11
N ASP A 69 -9.62 3.92 0.91
CA ASP A 69 -11.03 3.49 0.67
C ASP A 69 -11.57 2.60 1.77
N LYS A 70 -12.57 3.12 2.48
CA LYS A 70 -13.43 2.38 3.39
C LYS A 70 -13.62 0.99 2.80
N ARG A 71 -13.19 -0.05 3.55
CA ARG A 71 -13.42 -1.44 3.18
C ARG A 71 -14.86 -1.53 2.70
N GLU A 72 -15.08 -1.72 1.39
CA GLU A 72 -16.43 -1.97 0.91
C GLU A 72 -16.89 -3.20 1.67
N ALA A 73 -17.95 -3.04 2.46
CA ALA A 73 -18.42 -4.04 3.39
C ALA A 73 -18.57 -5.37 2.63
N ASP A 74 -17.92 -6.42 3.13
CA ASP A 74 -18.10 -7.79 2.63
C ASP A 74 -19.59 -8.12 2.76
N GLY A 75 -20.30 -8.10 1.62
CA GLY A 75 -21.69 -8.52 1.56
C GLY A 75 -21.81 -10.03 1.73
N GLU A 76 -22.81 -10.47 2.49
CA GLU A 76 -23.10 -11.88 2.73
C GLU A 76 -23.65 -12.54 1.44
N GLY A 77 -22.77 -13.21 0.67
CA GLY A 77 -23.16 -14.06 -0.48
C GLY A 77 -21.97 -14.45 -1.39
N GLU A 78 -21.89 -15.72 -1.82
CA GLU A 78 -20.77 -16.26 -2.61
C GLU A 78 -20.55 -15.53 -3.96
N LEU A 79 -21.64 -15.18 -4.65
CA LEU A 79 -21.58 -14.38 -5.89
C LEU A 79 -21.12 -12.94 -5.64
N GLN A 80 -21.53 -12.36 -4.51
CA GLN A 80 -21.15 -11.00 -4.11
C GLN A 80 -19.68 -10.94 -3.72
N GLN A 81 -19.17 -11.98 -3.06
CA GLN A 81 -17.76 -12.16 -2.77
C GLN A 81 -16.93 -12.29 -4.06
N LEU A 82 -17.39 -13.07 -5.05
CA LEU A 82 -16.69 -13.19 -6.35
C LEU A 82 -16.62 -11.83 -7.08
N LEU A 83 -17.72 -11.09 -7.12
CA LEU A 83 -17.80 -9.76 -7.75
C LEU A 83 -16.93 -8.73 -7.02
N SER A 84 -16.94 -8.72 -5.68
CA SER A 84 -16.10 -7.85 -4.87
C SER A 84 -14.61 -8.15 -5.07
N ALA A 85 -14.22 -9.43 -5.16
CA ALA A 85 -12.86 -9.85 -5.44
C ALA A 85 -12.41 -9.44 -6.84
N ALA A 86 -13.27 -9.57 -7.85
CA ALA A 86 -13.01 -9.09 -9.21
C ALA A 86 -12.83 -7.57 -9.26
N LYS A 87 -13.70 -6.82 -8.56
CA LYS A 87 -13.60 -5.35 -8.44
C LYS A 87 -12.31 -4.92 -7.74
N ARG A 88 -11.95 -5.56 -6.62
CA ARG A 88 -10.69 -5.31 -5.89
C ARG A 88 -9.48 -5.58 -6.77
N ARG A 89 -9.50 -6.67 -7.55
CA ARG A 89 -8.44 -6.98 -8.52
C ARG A 89 -8.33 -5.89 -9.58
N GLN A 90 -9.44 -5.46 -10.16
CA GLN A 90 -9.46 -4.43 -11.20
C GLN A 90 -8.94 -3.09 -10.67
N GLN A 91 -9.37 -2.67 -9.47
CA GLN A 91 -8.87 -1.47 -8.81
C GLN A 91 -7.37 -1.54 -8.54
N LYS A 92 -6.86 -2.71 -8.12
CA LYS A 92 -5.41 -2.92 -7.91
C LYS A 92 -4.62 -2.80 -9.21
N ILE A 93 -5.14 -3.33 -10.32
CA ILE A 93 -4.51 -3.20 -11.64
C ILE A 93 -4.45 -1.74 -12.07
N GLN A 94 -5.56 -1.00 -11.95
CA GLN A 94 -5.61 0.41 -12.31
C GLN A 94 -4.64 1.25 -11.47
N ARG A 95 -4.57 1.03 -10.16
CA ARG A 95 -3.59 1.71 -9.28
C ARG A 95 -2.16 1.41 -9.68
N TYR A 96 -1.86 0.14 -9.99
CA TYR A 96 -0.52 -0.25 -10.41
C TYR A 96 -0.12 0.44 -11.71
N GLN A 97 -1.02 0.52 -12.68
CA GLN A 97 -0.78 1.25 -13.95
C GLN A 97 -0.55 2.74 -13.70
N GLN A 98 -1.39 3.39 -12.91
CA GLN A 98 -1.23 4.80 -12.55
C GLN A 98 0.09 5.08 -11.84
N GLN A 99 0.48 4.25 -10.86
CA GLN A 99 1.76 4.41 -10.18
C GLN A 99 2.94 4.21 -11.13
N LYS A 100 2.86 3.26 -12.06
CA LYS A 100 3.89 3.02 -13.07
C LYS A 100 4.07 4.23 -13.98
N GLU A 101 2.97 4.80 -14.49
CA GLU A 101 3.00 6.00 -15.33
C GLU A 101 3.58 7.21 -14.58
N MET A 102 3.21 7.38 -13.31
CA MET A 102 3.79 8.43 -12.46
C MET A 102 5.31 8.26 -12.27
N LEU A 103 5.79 7.03 -12.08
CA LEU A 103 7.22 6.74 -11.97
C LEU A 103 7.98 7.03 -13.27
N GLU A 104 7.42 6.63 -14.41
CA GLU A 104 8.01 6.90 -15.73
C GLU A 104 8.10 8.41 -15.98
N LYS A 105 7.01 9.15 -15.71
CA LYS A 105 6.98 10.61 -15.80
C LYS A 105 7.97 11.27 -14.86
N GLN A 106 8.05 10.82 -13.61
CA GLN A 106 9.00 11.32 -12.63
C GLN A 106 10.46 11.13 -13.08
N LYS A 107 10.77 9.97 -13.67
CA LYS A 107 12.12 9.69 -14.17
C LYS A 107 12.50 10.66 -15.29
N LEU A 108 11.60 10.86 -16.26
CA LEU A 108 11.81 11.83 -17.35
C LEU A 108 12.04 13.25 -16.82
N LEU A 109 11.17 13.71 -15.91
CA LEU A 109 11.29 15.05 -15.31
C LEU A 109 12.59 15.21 -14.51
N LYS A 110 13.01 14.15 -13.80
CA LYS A 110 14.29 14.16 -13.07
C LYS A 110 15.49 14.27 -14.01
N GLU A 111 15.45 13.64 -15.18
CA GLU A 111 16.50 13.76 -16.20
C GLU A 111 16.55 15.19 -16.76
N LEU A 112 15.40 15.80 -17.03
CA LEU A 112 15.31 17.20 -17.44
C LEU A 112 15.84 18.17 -16.37
N MET A 113 15.57 17.89 -15.09
CA MET A 113 16.09 18.66 -13.95
C MET A 113 17.62 18.60 -13.78
N ASN A 114 18.29 17.62 -14.37
CA ASN A 114 19.75 17.51 -14.30
C ASN A 114 20.45 18.32 -15.40
N GLN A 115 19.71 18.96 -16.31
CA GLN A 115 20.26 19.79 -17.37
C GLN A 115 20.65 21.18 -16.83
N SER A 116 21.66 21.83 -17.42
CA SER A 116 22.25 23.07 -16.86
C SER A 116 21.30 24.28 -16.77
N ARG A 117 20.15 24.24 -17.45
CA ARG A 117 19.09 25.26 -17.37
C ARG A 117 17.76 24.55 -17.30
N VAL A 118 17.24 24.42 -16.09
CA VAL A 118 15.92 23.82 -15.84
C VAL A 118 14.92 24.95 -15.66
N ASP A 119 13.79 24.84 -16.34
CA ASP A 119 12.65 25.73 -16.13
C ASP A 119 12.06 25.47 -14.73
N ALA A 120 11.68 26.54 -14.02
CA ALA A 120 10.99 26.45 -12.74
C ALA A 120 9.67 25.67 -12.87
N GLU A 121 9.02 25.72 -14.04
CA GLU A 121 7.81 24.95 -14.34
C GLU A 121 8.07 23.43 -14.32
N VAL A 122 9.20 22.99 -14.89
CA VAL A 122 9.60 21.57 -14.89
C VAL A 122 9.90 21.08 -13.48
N VAL A 123 10.55 21.92 -12.65
CA VAL A 123 10.82 21.60 -11.24
C VAL A 123 9.51 21.48 -10.47
N ARG A 124 8.56 22.40 -10.71
CA ARG A 124 7.24 22.36 -10.08
C ARG A 124 6.48 21.11 -10.47
N GLU A 125 6.41 20.80 -11.75
CA GLU A 125 5.77 19.61 -12.28
C GLU A 125 6.37 18.32 -11.68
N TYR A 126 7.70 18.24 -11.56
CA TYR A 126 8.37 17.12 -10.91
C TYR A 126 7.88 16.90 -9.48
N TYR A 127 7.85 17.95 -8.66
CA TYR A 127 7.41 17.82 -7.27
C TYR A 127 5.91 17.51 -7.18
N MET A 128 5.07 18.04 -8.08
CA MET A 128 3.65 17.71 -8.12
C MET A 128 3.40 16.23 -8.46
N VAL A 129 4.12 15.68 -9.44
CA VAL A 129 4.06 14.25 -9.76
C VAL A 129 4.57 13.41 -8.59
N LEU A 130 5.67 13.82 -7.96
CA LEU A 130 6.24 13.13 -6.80
C LEU A 130 5.27 13.14 -5.59
N LEU A 131 4.60 14.26 -5.31
CA LEU A 131 3.60 14.37 -4.26
C LEU A 131 2.42 13.41 -4.50
N ARG A 132 1.85 13.42 -5.71
CA ARG A 132 0.76 12.50 -6.09
C ARG A 132 1.19 11.03 -6.02
N TYR A 133 2.42 10.72 -6.42
CA TYR A 133 2.98 9.39 -6.25
C TYR A 133 3.03 8.98 -4.77
N TRP A 134 3.54 9.86 -3.90
CA TRP A 134 3.62 9.58 -2.47
C TRP A 134 2.25 9.51 -1.79
N VAL A 135 1.24 10.24 -2.26
CA VAL A 135 -0.15 10.10 -1.79
C VAL A 135 -0.62 8.65 -1.97
N ASN A 136 -0.44 8.10 -3.17
CA ASN A 136 -0.83 6.72 -3.45
C ASN A 136 -0.04 5.72 -2.59
N ASN A 137 1.26 5.92 -2.41
CA ASN A 137 2.07 5.05 -1.57
C ASN A 137 1.68 5.12 -0.09
N ALA A 138 1.42 6.32 0.44
CA ALA A 138 1.00 6.51 1.83
C ALA A 138 -0.35 5.82 2.10
N ILE A 139 -1.28 5.86 1.14
CA ILE A 139 -2.54 5.12 1.24
C ILE A 139 -2.32 3.60 1.31
N GLU A 140 -1.44 3.05 0.46
CA GLU A 140 -1.15 1.61 0.47
C GLU A 140 -0.37 1.18 1.73
N GLU A 141 0.58 1.98 2.21
CA GLU A 141 1.30 1.72 3.48
C GLU A 141 0.33 1.78 4.67
N LEU A 142 -0.62 2.73 4.72
CA LEU A 142 -1.65 2.76 5.76
C LEU A 142 -2.55 1.52 5.75
N ARG A 143 -2.94 1.03 4.57
CA ARG A 143 -3.69 -0.23 4.45
C ARG A 143 -2.89 -1.41 4.99
N SER A 144 -1.61 -1.50 4.63
CA SER A 144 -0.73 -2.55 5.13
C SER A 144 -0.59 -2.48 6.66
N ILE A 145 -0.47 -1.27 7.23
CA ILE A 145 -0.42 -1.06 8.68
C ILE A 145 -1.73 -1.51 9.35
N GLU A 146 -2.89 -1.18 8.78
CA GLU A 146 -4.20 -1.59 9.29
C GLU A 146 -4.39 -3.12 9.26
N GLU A 147 -3.86 -3.81 8.26
CA GLU A 147 -3.84 -5.27 8.18
C GLU A 147 -2.84 -5.89 9.18
N GLU A 148 -1.72 -5.22 9.47
CA GLU A 148 -0.68 -5.71 10.37
C GLU A 148 -1.05 -5.59 11.87
N LYS A 149 -1.73 -4.52 12.28
CA LYS A 149 -2.15 -4.28 13.68
C LYS A 149 -2.80 -5.48 14.38
N PRO A 150 -3.86 -6.12 13.83
CA PRO A 150 -4.50 -7.26 14.50
C PRO A 150 -3.58 -8.47 14.65
N ILE A 151 -2.63 -8.66 13.73
CA ILE A 151 -1.64 -9.73 13.81
C ILE A 151 -0.71 -9.50 15.01
N LEU A 152 -0.22 -8.27 15.18
CA LEU A 152 0.65 -7.91 16.31
C LEU A 152 -0.09 -8.04 17.65
N GLU A 153 -1.35 -7.63 17.72
CA GLU A 153 -2.18 -7.83 18.92
C GLU A 153 -2.36 -9.31 19.25
N HIS A 154 -2.63 -10.15 18.25
CA HIS A 154 -2.76 -11.59 18.45
C HIS A 154 -1.44 -12.23 18.89
N MET A 155 -0.31 -11.83 18.29
CA MET A 155 1.01 -12.28 18.69
C MET A 155 1.35 -11.88 20.12
N ALA A 156 1.02 -10.64 20.54
CA ALA A 156 1.20 -10.18 21.91
C ALA A 156 0.39 -11.03 22.92
N LYS A 157 -0.88 -11.35 22.59
CA LYS A 157 -1.75 -12.22 23.40
C LYS A 157 -1.25 -13.67 23.47
N THR A 158 -0.46 -14.11 22.50
CA THR A 158 0.01 -15.51 22.38
C THR A 158 1.41 -15.73 22.97
N LYS A 159 2.25 -14.68 23.07
CA LYS A 159 3.61 -14.72 23.64
C LYS A 159 3.70 -15.23 25.10
N GLY A 160 2.58 -15.30 25.83
CA GLY A 160 2.51 -15.83 27.19
C GLY A 160 1.86 -17.22 27.34
N LYS A 161 1.37 -17.84 26.26
CA LYS A 161 0.79 -19.19 26.34
C LYS A 161 1.86 -20.24 26.06
N PRO A 162 2.08 -21.24 26.94
CA PRO A 162 2.96 -22.36 26.61
C PRO A 162 2.46 -23.01 25.33
N ARG A 163 3.35 -23.14 24.35
CA ARG A 163 3.08 -23.83 23.09
C ARG A 163 2.61 -25.24 23.45
N ALA A 164 1.34 -25.54 23.21
CA ALA A 164 0.83 -26.89 23.41
C ALA A 164 1.77 -27.85 22.67
N PRO A 165 2.21 -28.95 23.30
CA PRO A 165 3.09 -29.91 22.64
C PRO A 165 2.44 -30.30 21.30
N PRO A 166 3.23 -30.44 20.22
CA PRO A 166 2.68 -30.81 18.92
C PRO A 166 1.84 -32.07 19.11
N ALA A 167 0.52 -31.94 18.90
CA ALA A 167 -0.37 -33.09 18.94
C ALA A 167 0.20 -34.10 17.94
N SER A 168 0.54 -35.30 18.42
CA SER A 168 1.04 -36.38 17.58
C SER A 168 0.04 -36.59 16.46
N GLN A 169 0.34 -36.06 15.27
CA GLN A 169 -0.51 -36.25 14.11
C GLN A 169 -0.51 -37.75 13.84
N LYS A 170 -1.66 -38.40 14.03
CA LYS A 170 -1.82 -39.81 13.65
C LYS A 170 -1.45 -39.91 12.17
N PRO A 171 -0.59 -40.86 11.77
CA PRO A 171 -0.15 -40.98 10.39
C PRO A 171 -1.35 -41.08 9.47
N LEU A 172 -1.36 -40.25 8.43
CA LEU A 172 -2.42 -40.24 7.42
C LEU A 172 -2.52 -41.64 6.82
N ARG A 173 -3.74 -42.21 6.81
CA ARG A 173 -3.96 -43.50 6.17
C ARG A 173 -3.85 -43.31 4.65
N PRO A 174 -3.06 -44.13 3.95
CA PRO A 174 -2.98 -44.04 2.51
C PRO A 174 -4.33 -44.38 1.89
N ILE A 175 -4.79 -43.52 0.99
CA ILE A 175 -5.97 -43.77 0.16
C ILE A 175 -5.51 -44.68 -0.98
N ILE A 176 -5.97 -45.92 -0.98
CA ILE A 176 -5.77 -46.84 -2.11
C ILE A 176 -6.79 -46.43 -3.18
N ILE A 177 -6.33 -45.81 -4.26
CA ILE A 177 -7.17 -45.58 -5.44
C ILE A 177 -7.18 -46.88 -6.22
N SER A 178 -8.25 -47.66 -6.10
CA SER A 178 -8.48 -48.83 -6.95
C SER A 178 -8.76 -48.38 -8.37
N SER A 179 -7.80 -48.65 -9.27
CA SER A 179 -7.93 -48.49 -10.71
C SER A 179 -8.82 -49.59 -11.28
N GLU A 180 -10.15 -49.43 -11.22
CA GLU A 180 -11.04 -50.24 -12.04
C GLU A 180 -11.69 -49.38 -13.13
N GLN A 181 -11.52 -49.86 -14.36
CA GLN A 181 -12.15 -49.44 -15.62
C GLN A 181 -11.50 -48.29 -16.40
N CYS A 182 -10.26 -48.52 -16.87
CA CYS A 182 -9.84 -48.02 -18.18
C CYS A 182 -10.44 -48.94 -19.26
N HIS A 183 -11.67 -48.66 -19.71
CA HIS A 183 -12.22 -49.24 -20.93
C HIS A 183 -11.85 -48.36 -22.13
N ARG A 184 -10.91 -48.83 -22.95
CA ARG A 184 -10.83 -48.48 -24.37
C ARG A 184 -10.63 -49.76 -25.16
N GLY A 185 -11.74 -50.31 -25.65
CA GLY A 185 -11.74 -51.28 -26.73
C GLY A 185 -11.50 -50.55 -28.06
N THR A 186 -10.39 -50.89 -28.71
CA THR A 186 -10.17 -50.70 -30.15
C THR A 186 -9.13 -51.73 -30.61
N GLN A 187 -9.58 -52.80 -31.26
CA GLN A 187 -8.92 -53.60 -32.32
C GLN A 187 -10.00 -54.60 -32.81
N GLU A 188 -10.57 -54.40 -34.00
CA GLU A 188 -10.15 -54.89 -35.32
C GLU A 188 -11.13 -55.97 -35.81
N HIS A 189 -11.90 -55.62 -36.85
CA HIS A 189 -12.06 -56.44 -38.05
C HIS A 189 -12.55 -55.57 -39.22
#